data_AF-A0A3B3I1C8-F1
#
_entry.id   AF-A0A3B3I1C8-F1
#
_cell.length_a   1.000
_cell.length_b   1.000
_cell.length_c   1.000
_cell.angle_alpha   90.00
_cell.angle_beta   90.00
_cell.angle_gamma   90.00
#
_symmetry.space_group_name_H-M   'P 1'
#
loop_
_entity.id
_entity.type
_entity.pdbx_description
1 polymer ?
#
loop_
_entity_poly.entity_id
_entity_poly.type
_entity_poly.pdbx_seq_one_letter_code
_entity_poly.pdbx_strand_id
1 'polypeptide(L)'
;MKTPPDRSGIKFEVGAQLEARDPHKKWYPATIERIDYEKEQVLIHYRQWSRRHNEWFQWNSPYLRPLERVSLRRQGLSPLQSTPMTQLPTLKCLG
;
A
#
# COMPACT_ATOMS: atom_id res chain seq x y z
N MET A 1 5.34 -6.08 -26.12
CA MET A 1 5.28 -5.81 -24.68
C MET A 1 3.97 -6.39 -24.17
N LYS A 2 3.98 -7.20 -23.12
CA LYS A 2 2.73 -7.72 -22.54
C LYS A 2 2.07 -6.66 -21.68
N THR A 3 0.75 -6.68 -21.60
CA THR A 3 -0.04 -5.75 -20.79
C THR A 3 -0.46 -6.43 -19.47
N PRO A 4 -0.42 -5.72 -18.33
CA PRO A 4 -0.92 -6.26 -17.09
C PRO A 4 -2.41 -6.63 -17.19
N PRO A 5 -2.87 -7.63 -16.43
CA PRO A 5 -4.26 -8.07 -16.47
C PRO A 5 -5.18 -7.04 -15.82
N ASP A 6 -6.40 -6.92 -16.34
CA ASP A 6 -7.47 -6.18 -15.67
C ASP A 6 -8.02 -7.04 -14.51
N ARG A 7 -7.54 -6.76 -13.29
CA ARG A 7 -7.99 -7.42 -12.06
C ARG A 7 -8.76 -6.42 -11.21
N SER A 8 -10.01 -6.75 -10.89
CA SER A 8 -10.87 -5.89 -10.08
C SER A 8 -10.17 -5.49 -8.77
N GLY A 9 -9.98 -4.18 -8.59
CA GLY A 9 -9.39 -3.61 -7.38
C GLY A 9 -7.85 -3.66 -7.28
N ILE A 10 -7.13 -4.15 -8.30
CA ILE A 10 -5.67 -4.08 -8.35
C ILE A 10 -5.26 -3.19 -9.53
N LYS A 11 -4.51 -2.12 -9.26
CA LYS A 11 -3.85 -1.34 -10.30
C LYS A 11 -2.42 -1.83 -10.46
N PHE A 12 -2.02 -2.23 -11.67
CA PHE A 12 -0.67 -2.66 -11.98
C PHE A 12 0.20 -1.50 -12.43
N GLU A 13 0.51 -0.62 -11.48
CA GLU A 13 1.32 0.57 -11.67
C GLU A 13 2.36 0.66 -10.56
N VAL A 14 3.55 1.17 -10.85
CA VAL A 14 4.56 1.43 -9.81
C VAL A 14 3.99 2.43 -8.80
N GLY A 15 4.08 2.10 -7.51
CA GLY A 15 3.48 2.87 -6.42
C GLY A 15 2.04 2.48 -6.08
N ALA A 16 1.37 1.63 -6.87
CA ALA A 16 0.05 1.13 -6.53
C ALA A 16 0.09 0.24 -5.28
N GLN A 17 -0.97 0.36 -4.47
CA GLN A 17 -1.11 -0.38 -3.22
C GLN A 17 -2.01 -1.61 -3.38
N LEU A 18 -1.61 -2.70 -2.74
CA LEU A 18 -2.33 -3.97 -2.72
C LEU A 18 -2.00 -4.73 -1.42
N GLU A 19 -2.56 -5.92 -1.25
CA GLU A 19 -2.08 -6.87 -0.24
C GLU A 19 -1.40 -8.06 -0.90
N ALA A 20 -0.26 -8.46 -0.35
CA ALA A 20 0.49 -9.64 -0.76
C ALA A 20 0.56 -10.67 0.37
N ARG A 21 0.53 -11.94 0.01
CA ARG A 21 0.61 -13.04 0.97
C ARG A 21 2.06 -13.47 1.16
N ASP A 22 2.51 -13.51 2.42
CA ASP A 22 3.84 -13.97 2.77
C ASP A 22 3.94 -15.52 2.79
N PRO A 23 5.15 -16.09 2.93
CA PRO A 23 5.35 -17.54 3.06
C PRO A 23 4.64 -18.17 4.26
N HIS A 24 4.37 -17.40 5.33
CA HIS A 24 3.59 -17.86 6.49
C HIS A 24 2.07 -17.75 6.27
N LYS A 25 1.65 -17.55 5.02
CA LYS A 25 0.25 -17.52 4.60
C LYS A 25 -0.56 -16.33 5.16
N LYS A 26 0.10 -15.28 5.63
CA LYS A 26 -0.50 -14.04 6.13
C LYS A 26 -0.52 -12.96 5.05
N TRP A 27 -1.57 -12.15 5.05
CA TRP A 27 -1.73 -11.03 4.14
C TRP A 27 -1.16 -9.76 4.77
N TYR A 28 -0.39 -9.01 4.00
CA TYR A 28 0.19 -7.75 4.44
C TYR A 28 -0.02 -6.67 3.38
N PRO A 29 -0.22 -5.42 3.80
CA PRO A 29 -0.32 -4.31 2.88
C PRO A 29 1.05 -4.05 2.25
N ALA A 30 1.06 -3.84 0.94
CA ALA A 30 2.27 -3.75 0.15
C ALA A 30 2.12 -2.72 -0.98
N THR A 31 3.21 -2.49 -1.70
CA THR A 31 3.27 -1.57 -2.83
C THR A 31 4.03 -2.21 -3.97
N ILE A 32 3.59 -1.97 -5.21
CA ILE A 32 4.33 -2.39 -6.39
C ILE A 32 5.55 -1.47 -6.52
N GLU A 33 6.74 -2.02 -6.32
CA GLU A 33 8.00 -1.26 -6.45
C GLU A 33 8.49 -1.22 -7.90
N ARG A 34 8.32 -2.32 -8.65
CA ARG A 34 8.70 -2.45 -10.07
C ARG A 34 7.77 -3.40 -10.81
N ILE A 35 7.74 -3.28 -12.14
CA ILE A 35 7.02 -4.18 -13.05
C ILE A 35 8.02 -4.67 -14.10
N ASP A 36 8.07 -5.98 -14.29
CA ASP A 36 8.77 -6.65 -15.39
C ASP A 36 7.71 -7.16 -16.38
N TYR A 37 7.53 -6.41 -17.47
CA TYR A 37 6.53 -6.73 -18.50
C TYR A 37 6.93 -7.92 -19.39
N GLU A 38 8.21 -8.29 -19.42
CA GLU A 38 8.68 -9.44 -20.20
C GLU A 38 8.39 -10.75 -19.45
N LYS A 39 8.63 -10.74 -18.13
CA LYS A 39 8.39 -11.89 -17.25
C LYS A 39 7.01 -11.94 -16.63
N GLU A 40 6.19 -10.91 -16.85
CA GLU A 40 4.83 -10.79 -16.29
C GLU A 40 4.83 -10.70 -14.76
N GLN A 41 5.87 -10.07 -14.20
CA GLN A 41 6.09 -10.03 -12.76
C GLN A 41 6.03 -8.63 -12.18
N VAL A 42 5.67 -8.56 -10.91
CA VAL A 42 5.70 -7.35 -10.10
C VAL A 42 6.59 -7.56 -8.89
N LEU A 43 7.46 -6.60 -8.61
CA LEU A 43 8.25 -6.59 -7.39
C LEU A 43 7.41 -5.97 -6.29
N ILE A 44 7.11 -6.75 -5.26
CA ILE A 44 6.30 -6.33 -4.14
C ILE A 44 7.19 -5.88 -2.99
N HIS A 45 6.90 -4.69 -2.46
CA HIS A 45 7.48 -4.19 -1.22
C HIS A 45 6.42 -4.20 -0.10
N TYR A 46 6.64 -5.01 0.93
CA TYR A 46 5.80 -5.05 2.12
C TYR A 46 5.95 -3.76 2.94
N ARG A 47 4.83 -3.12 3.29
CA ARG A 47 4.87 -1.86 4.06
C ARG A 47 5.48 -2.11 5.44
N GLN A 48 6.34 -1.20 5.87
CA GLN A 48 7.07 -1.26 7.15
C GLN A 48 8.08 -2.40 7.27
N TRP A 49 8.37 -3.12 6.18
CA TRP A 49 9.39 -4.17 6.16
C TRP A 49 10.64 -3.67 5.45
N SER A 50 11.78 -4.28 5.75
CA SER A 50 13.02 -4.00 5.00
C SER A 50 12.90 -4.50 3.56
N ARG A 51 13.49 -3.76 2.60
CA ARG A 51 13.52 -4.12 1.16
C ARG A 51 14.15 -5.48 0.87
N ARG A 52 14.92 -6.06 1.81
CA ARG A 52 15.44 -7.43 1.71
C ARG A 52 14.34 -8.49 1.62
N HIS A 53 13.12 -8.15 2.04
CA HIS A 53 11.95 -9.02 1.97
C HIS A 53 11.11 -8.77 0.71
N ASN A 54 11.58 -7.92 -0.20
CA ASN A 54 10.88 -7.73 -1.46
C ASN A 54 10.91 -9.01 -2.27
N GLU A 55 9.81 -9.30 -2.95
CA GLU A 55 9.62 -10.55 -3.66
C GLU A 55 8.94 -10.29 -5.00
N TRP A 56 9.37 -11.04 -6.02
CA TRP A 56 8.75 -11.01 -7.33
C TRP A 56 7.57 -11.96 -7.37
N PHE A 57 6.41 -11.43 -7.77
CA PHE A 57 5.20 -12.22 -7.99
C PHE A 57 4.80 -12.16 -9.45
N GLN A 58 4.30 -13.27 -10.00
CA GLN A 58 3.52 -13.20 -11.23
C GLN A 58 2.31 -12.26 -11.02
N TRP A 59 2.02 -11.35 -11.96
CA TRP A 59 0.92 -10.38 -11.77
C TRP A 59 -0.47 -11.04 -11.68
N ASN A 60 -0.59 -12.28 -12.15
CA ASN A 60 -1.80 -13.11 -12.06
C ASN A 60 -1.80 -14.00 -10.82
N SER A 61 -0.80 -13.86 -9.94
CA SER A 61 -0.67 -14.68 -8.73
C SER A 61 -1.93 -14.54 -7.85
N PRO A 62 -2.46 -15.67 -7.32
CA PRO A 62 -3.55 -15.64 -6.35
C PRO A 62 -3.12 -15.07 -4.99
N TYR A 63 -1.82 -14.84 -4.79
CA TYR A 63 -1.25 -14.25 -3.58
C TYR A 63 -1.17 -12.73 -3.63
N LEU A 64 -1.74 -12.11 -4.66
CA LEU A 64 -1.99 -10.67 -4.75
C LEU A 64 -3.49 -10.41 -4.70
N ARG A 65 -3.94 -9.49 -3.86
CA ARG A 65 -5.35 -9.09 -3.76
C ARG A 65 -5.49 -7.57 -3.60
N PRO A 66 -6.66 -6.99 -3.92
CA PRO A 66 -6.94 -5.58 -3.65
C PRO A 66 -6.68 -5.22 -2.19
N LEU A 67 -6.12 -4.04 -1.94
CA LEU A 67 -6.01 -3.53 -0.57
C LEU A 67 -7.42 -3.27 -0.04
N GLU A 68 -7.83 -3.99 1.01
CA GLU A 68 -9.12 -3.74 1.64
C GLU A 68 -9.12 -2.32 2.23
N ARG A 69 -9.92 -1.43 1.63
CA ARG A 69 -10.20 -0.14 2.23
C ARG A 69 -11.10 -0.42 3.42
N VAL A 70 -10.51 -0.50 4.61
CA VAL A 70 -11.30 -0.43 5.85
C VAL A 70 -12.06 0.89 5.79
N SER A 71 -13.34 0.83 5.46
CA SER A 71 -14.24 1.94 5.63
C SER A 71 -14.27 2.21 7.12
N LEU A 72 -13.81 3.39 7.54
CA LEU A 72 -13.80 3.84 8.94
C LEU A 72 -15.17 3.68 9.63
N ARG A 73 -16.25 3.49 8.87
CA ARG A 73 -17.59 3.13 9.37
C ARG A 73 -17.67 1.76 10.05
N ARG A 74 -16.88 0.75 9.68
CA ARG A 74 -16.99 -0.61 10.28
C ARG A 74 -16.21 -0.78 11.59
N GLN A 75 -15.39 0.18 12.00
CA GLN A 75 -14.58 0.07 13.22
C GLN A 75 -15.04 0.98 14.36
N GLY A 76 -16.08 1.80 14.20
CA GLY A 76 -16.58 2.67 15.28
C GLY A 76 -15.56 3.71 15.79
N LEU A 77 -14.39 3.81 15.15
CA LEU A 77 -13.38 4.82 15.45
C LEU A 77 -13.70 6.06 14.62
N SER A 78 -14.46 6.97 15.24
CA SER A 78 -14.60 8.34 14.76
C SER A 78 -13.21 8.94 14.47
N PRO A 79 -13.02 9.70 13.38
CA PRO A 79 -11.80 10.47 13.18
C PRO A 79 -11.83 11.66 14.14
N LEU A 80 -11.55 11.41 15.41
CA LEU A 80 -11.16 12.48 16.31
C LEU A 80 -9.78 12.94 15.85
N GLN A 81 -9.73 14.22 15.47
CA GLN A 81 -8.54 15.03 15.18
C GLN A 81 -8.02 15.00 13.73
N SER A 82 -8.89 15.40 12.79
CA SER A 82 -8.45 16.32 11.75
C SER A 82 -8.33 17.73 12.35
N THR A 83 -7.21 18.03 13.02
CA THR A 83 -6.82 19.42 13.25
C THR A 83 -5.86 19.84 12.14
N PRO A 84 -6.16 20.91 11.37
CA PRO A 84 -5.17 21.52 10.51
C PRO A 84 -4.11 22.17 11.42
N MET A 85 -2.85 21.71 11.36
CA MET A 85 -1.73 22.45 11.91
C MET A 85 -1.52 23.69 11.05
N THR A 86 -2.28 24.73 11.35
CA THR A 86 -1.98 26.10 10.96
C THR A 86 -1.95 26.93 12.23
N GLN A 87 -0.90 27.75 12.32
CA GLN A 87 -0.59 28.76 13.34
C GLN A 87 0.15 28.27 14.59
N LEU A 88 1.48 28.42 14.53
CA LEU A 88 2.30 28.84 15.66
C LEU A 88 1.76 30.18 16.19
N PRO A 89 1.39 30.31 17.47
CA PRO A 89 1.31 31.61 18.10
C PRO A 89 2.70 31.99 18.63
N THR A 90 3.21 33.09 18.09
CA THR A 90 4.27 33.94 18.65
C THR A 90 4.16 34.07 20.17
N LEU A 91 5.20 33.66 20.89
CA LEU A 91 5.41 34.07 22.28
C LEU A 91 5.64 35.59 22.29
N LYS A 92 4.70 36.33 22.87
CA LYS A 92 4.94 37.72 23.26
C LYS A 92 5.84 37.72 24.50
N CYS A 93 6.98 38.39 24.39
CA CYS A 93 7.74 38.88 25.53
C CYS A 93 6.98 40.02 26.24
N LEU A 94 7.46 40.30 27.46
CA LEU A 94 7.24 41.43 28.37
C LEU A 94 6.15 41.33 29.44
N GLY A 95 6.60 41.61 30.66
CA GLY A 95 5.84 41.92 31.87
C GLY A 95 6.74 41.81 33.08
#